data_AF-A0A7Y5UYI3-F1
#
_entry.id   AF-A0A7Y5UYI3-F1
#
_cell.length_a   1.000
_cell.length_b   1.000
_cell.length_c   1.000
_cell.angle_alpha   90.00
_cell.angle_beta   90.00
_cell.angle_gamma   90.00
#
_symmetry.space_group_name_H-M   'P 1'
#
loop_
_entity.id
_entity.type
_entity.pdbx_description
1 polymer ?
#
loop_
_entity_poly.entity_id
_entity_poly.type
_entity_poly.pdbx_seq_one_letter_code
_entity_poly.pdbx_strand_id
1 'polypeptide(L)'
;GGPAYGGTVTAVDWTAPAVTVQTATPLPLGEALAGQPITFHDSGWIKNCIYRIQRVEPAPNGFTITLEGPGFETAAGTVDEVGPASLFTKDSLEKLFNCHRLYDGKRVYTADFAHSLRLREVRPAYYAVGDVTLHTEGDPREHFPPGSRFVIVEVYPGCGFEIDRIGPDD
;
A
#
# COMPACT_ATOMS: atom_id res chain seq x y z
N GLY A 1 21.52 -3.98 13.63
CA GLY A 1 22.26 -3.39 12.49
C GLY A 1 21.29 -2.53 11.71
N GLY A 2 21.73 -1.45 11.06
CA GLY A 2 20.85 -0.72 10.14
C GLY A 2 20.52 -1.55 8.90
N PRO A 3 19.52 -1.14 8.09
CA PRO A 3 19.16 -1.83 6.87
C PRO A 3 20.35 -1.87 5.91
N ALA A 4 20.49 -2.98 5.17
CA ALA A 4 21.57 -3.15 4.20
C ALA A 4 21.35 -2.31 2.95
N TYR A 5 20.09 -2.19 2.56
CA TYR A 5 19.63 -1.38 1.44
C TYR A 5 18.37 -0.64 1.87
N GLY A 6 18.21 0.59 1.39
CA GLY A 6 17.00 1.36 1.62
C GLY A 6 16.86 2.49 0.63
N GLY A 7 15.65 3.00 0.50
CA GLY A 7 15.33 4.05 -0.46
C GLY A 7 13.84 4.33 -0.56
N THR A 8 13.38 4.71 -1.74
CA THR A 8 11.99 5.16 -1.96
C THR A 8 11.38 4.46 -3.17
N VAL A 9 10.11 4.07 -3.05
CA VAL A 9 9.30 3.58 -4.17
C VAL A 9 8.95 4.76 -5.08
N THR A 10 9.31 4.67 -6.36
CA THR A 10 9.03 5.72 -7.36
C THR A 10 7.87 5.34 -8.26
N ALA A 11 7.61 4.05 -8.46
CA ALA A 11 6.47 3.56 -9.21
C ALA A 11 6.00 2.19 -8.67
N VAL A 12 4.74 1.88 -8.89
CA VAL A 12 4.14 0.58 -8.56
C VAL A 12 3.53 0.01 -9.83
N ASP A 13 3.79 -1.25 -10.11
CA ASP A 13 3.03 -2.01 -11.09
C ASP A 13 1.75 -2.50 -10.39
N TRP A 14 0.59 -2.07 -10.87
CA TRP A 14 -0.69 -2.47 -10.29
C TRP A 14 -1.22 -3.78 -10.86
N THR A 15 -0.58 -4.30 -11.91
CA THR A 15 -0.97 -5.54 -12.61
C THR A 15 -0.12 -6.74 -12.20
N ALA A 16 1.07 -6.49 -11.64
CA ALA A 16 1.96 -7.48 -11.06
C ALA A 16 2.53 -6.97 -9.73
N PRO A 17 2.87 -7.83 -8.76
CA PRO A 17 3.46 -7.41 -7.49
C PRO A 17 4.90 -6.93 -7.68
N ALA A 18 5.08 -5.75 -8.29
CA ALA A 18 6.39 -5.18 -8.57
C ALA A 18 6.42 -3.67 -8.26
N VAL A 19 7.58 -3.20 -7.84
CA VAL A 19 7.83 -1.79 -7.57
C VAL A 19 9.08 -1.33 -8.27
N THR A 20 9.09 -0.10 -8.77
CA THR A 20 10.32 0.59 -9.11
C THR A 20 10.77 1.40 -7.90
N VAL A 21 12.03 1.24 -7.52
CA VAL A 21 12.63 1.92 -6.37
C VAL A 21 13.87 2.71 -6.77
N GLN A 22 14.10 3.80 -6.07
CA GLN A 22 15.33 4.56 -6.11
C GLN A 22 16.08 4.37 -4.79
N THR A 23 17.37 4.08 -4.88
CA THR A 23 18.25 3.89 -3.71
C THR A 23 19.64 4.42 -4.01
N ALA A 24 20.34 4.88 -2.98
CA ALA A 24 21.73 5.35 -3.10
C ALA A 24 22.72 4.19 -3.25
N THR A 25 22.38 3.01 -2.72
CA THR A 25 23.23 1.81 -2.77
C THR A 25 22.70 0.87 -3.85
N PRO A 26 23.48 0.54 -4.89
CA PRO A 26 23.04 -0.39 -5.92
C PRO A 26 22.58 -1.74 -5.34
N LEU A 27 21.45 -2.24 -5.83
CA LEU A 27 20.93 -3.55 -5.42
C LEU A 27 21.60 -4.67 -6.23
N PRO A 28 21.90 -5.84 -5.61
CA PRO A 28 22.23 -7.05 -6.33
C PRO A 28 21.13 -7.43 -7.33
N LEU A 29 21.52 -7.72 -8.57
CA LEU A 29 20.59 -8.05 -9.66
C LEU A 29 20.21 -9.54 -9.68
N GLY A 30 19.14 -9.86 -10.41
CA GLY A 30 18.63 -11.22 -10.57
C GLY A 30 18.00 -11.74 -9.28
N GLU A 31 18.30 -12.98 -8.94
CA GLU A 31 17.71 -13.69 -7.80
C GLU A 31 18.60 -13.66 -6.54
N ALA A 32 19.63 -12.81 -6.51
CA ALA A 32 20.58 -12.75 -5.39
C ALA A 32 19.93 -12.35 -4.05
N LEU A 33 18.81 -11.63 -4.10
CA LEU A 33 18.01 -11.27 -2.93
C LEU A 33 16.71 -12.10 -2.82
N ALA A 34 16.55 -13.14 -3.63
CA ALA A 34 15.32 -13.94 -3.64
C ALA A 34 15.02 -14.52 -2.25
N GLY A 35 13.76 -14.47 -1.85
CA GLY A 35 13.27 -14.90 -0.54
C GLY A 35 13.57 -13.93 0.60
N GLN A 36 14.42 -12.90 0.42
CA GLN A 36 14.69 -11.93 1.48
C GLN A 36 13.48 -11.03 1.74
N PRO A 37 13.21 -10.68 3.01
CA PRO A 37 12.15 -9.76 3.34
C PRO A 37 12.51 -8.33 2.88
N ILE A 38 11.53 -7.66 2.30
CA ILE A 38 11.53 -6.22 2.06
C ILE A 38 10.40 -5.60 2.84
N THR A 39 10.72 -4.59 3.64
CA THR A 39 9.77 -3.84 4.44
C THR A 39 9.50 -2.52 3.74
N PHE A 40 8.24 -2.23 3.45
CA PHE A 40 7.82 -0.89 3.05
C PHE A 40 7.22 -0.17 4.25
N HIS A 41 7.43 1.15 4.29
CA HIS A 41 6.99 1.97 5.40
C HIS A 41 6.62 3.39 4.94
N ASP A 42 5.70 3.99 5.67
CA ASP A 42 5.39 5.42 5.67
C ASP A 42 5.21 5.87 7.11
N SER A 43 5.66 7.09 7.42
CA SER A 43 5.59 7.64 8.79
C SER A 43 4.17 7.79 9.34
N GLY A 44 3.13 7.78 8.48
CA GLY A 44 1.74 7.79 8.92
C GLY A 44 1.13 6.43 9.16
N TRP A 45 1.82 5.33 8.84
CA TRP A 45 1.25 4.00 9.07
C TRP A 45 1.47 3.56 10.51
N ILE A 46 0.47 2.91 11.07
CA ILE A 46 0.61 2.22 12.35
C ILE A 46 1.42 0.92 12.18
N LYS A 47 1.45 0.34 10.97
CA LYS A 47 2.15 -0.92 10.68
C LYS A 47 2.77 -0.93 9.29
N ASN A 48 4.04 -1.33 9.22
CA ASN A 48 4.76 -1.60 7.98
C ASN A 48 4.19 -2.82 7.25
N CYS A 49 4.34 -2.87 5.93
CA CYS A 49 4.03 -4.04 5.13
C CYS A 49 5.33 -4.74 4.71
N ILE A 50 5.31 -6.08 4.72
CA ILE A 50 6.48 -6.91 4.48
C ILE A 50 6.15 -7.87 3.35
N TYR A 51 7.02 -7.91 2.35
CA TYR A 51 6.95 -8.83 1.22
C TYR A 51 8.25 -9.63 1.13
N ARG A 52 8.27 -10.66 0.28
CA ARG A 52 9.52 -11.35 -0.09
C ARG A 52 9.92 -10.94 -1.50
N ILE A 53 11.21 -10.70 -1.69
CA ILE A 53 11.76 -10.38 -3.00
C ILE A 53 11.80 -11.66 -3.83
N GLN A 54 11.34 -11.58 -5.07
CA GLN A 54 11.52 -12.64 -6.06
C GLN A 54 12.75 -12.34 -6.93
N ARG A 55 12.87 -11.11 -7.44
CA ARG A 55 13.91 -10.73 -8.40
C ARG A 55 14.13 -9.22 -8.45
N VAL A 56 15.35 -8.80 -8.77
CA VAL A 56 15.72 -7.41 -8.99
C VAL A 56 16.26 -7.20 -10.40
N GLU A 57 15.76 -6.17 -11.09
CA GLU A 57 16.15 -5.83 -12.46
C GLU A 57 16.51 -4.34 -12.59
N PRO A 58 17.45 -3.97 -13.47
CA PRO A 58 17.76 -2.56 -13.69
C PRO A 58 16.56 -1.85 -14.35
N ALA A 59 16.29 -0.62 -13.91
CA ALA A 59 15.31 0.28 -14.51
C ALA A 59 15.97 1.63 -14.83
N PRO A 60 15.41 2.44 -15.76
CA PRO A 60 16.04 3.69 -16.19
C PRO A 60 16.44 4.66 -15.07
N ASN A 61 15.72 4.66 -13.94
CA ASN A 61 15.95 5.55 -12.80
C ASN A 61 16.07 4.79 -11.46
N GLY A 62 16.51 3.53 -11.48
CA GLY A 62 16.63 2.72 -10.27
C GLY A 62 16.54 1.24 -10.55
N PHE A 63 15.75 0.54 -9.75
CA PHE A 63 15.59 -0.92 -9.83
C PHE A 63 14.12 -1.28 -9.81
N THR A 64 13.73 -2.25 -10.64
CA THR A 64 12.45 -2.93 -10.49
C THR A 64 12.65 -4.12 -9.56
N ILE A 65 11.86 -4.21 -8.51
CA ILE A 65 11.82 -5.35 -7.59
C ILE A 65 10.49 -6.05 -7.79
N THR A 66 10.55 -7.29 -8.26
CA THR A 66 9.40 -8.20 -8.30
C THR A 66 9.28 -8.91 -6.95
N LEU A 67 8.07 -9.00 -6.43
CA LEU A 67 7.76 -9.51 -5.10
C LEU A 67 6.89 -10.75 -5.18
N GLU A 68 6.98 -11.60 -4.17
CA GLU A 68 6.06 -12.71 -3.96
C GLU A 68 4.72 -12.19 -3.40
N GLY A 69 3.61 -12.75 -3.87
CA GLY A 69 2.28 -12.54 -3.30
C GLY A 69 1.21 -12.09 -4.29
N PRO A 70 -0.02 -11.87 -3.82
CA PRO A 70 -1.17 -11.62 -4.68
C PRO A 70 -1.31 -10.16 -5.16
N GLY A 71 -0.40 -9.25 -4.77
CA GLY A 71 -0.46 -7.82 -5.11
C GLY A 71 -0.44 -6.89 -3.89
N PHE A 72 -0.79 -5.62 -4.11
CA PHE A 72 -0.75 -4.55 -3.09
C PHE A 72 -2.14 -4.15 -2.55
N GLU A 73 -3.21 -4.66 -3.15
CA GLU A 73 -4.58 -4.45 -2.70
C GLU A 73 -4.80 -5.17 -1.36
N THR A 74 -5.27 -4.43 -0.35
CA THR A 74 -5.59 -5.01 0.97
C THR A 74 -7.03 -4.92 1.37
N ALA A 75 -7.77 -4.05 0.71
CA ALA A 75 -9.21 -4.00 0.73
C ALA A 75 -9.69 -3.26 -0.51
N ALA A 76 -10.88 -3.59 -0.96
CA ALA A 76 -11.55 -2.84 -2.01
C ALA A 76 -13.05 -2.96 -1.81
N GLY A 77 -13.76 -1.92 -2.22
CA GLY A 77 -15.20 -1.89 -2.11
C GLY A 77 -15.80 -0.86 -3.06
N THR A 78 -17.08 -0.61 -2.85
CA THR A 78 -17.90 0.29 -3.64
C THR A 78 -18.34 1.43 -2.74
N VAL A 79 -18.28 2.66 -3.25
CA VAL A 79 -18.74 3.84 -2.53
C VAL A 79 -20.27 3.83 -2.51
N ASP A 80 -20.88 3.74 -1.34
CA ASP A 80 -22.32 3.90 -1.17
C ASP A 80 -22.69 5.39 -1.04
N GLU A 81 -21.96 6.11 -0.19
CA GLU A 81 -22.17 7.55 0.04
C GLU A 81 -20.84 8.27 0.13
N VAL A 82 -20.82 9.54 -0.28
CA VAL A 82 -19.63 10.39 -0.26
C VAL A 82 -19.92 11.71 0.44
N GLY A 83 -19.13 12.01 1.46
CA GLY A 83 -19.17 13.27 2.20
C GLY A 83 -17.97 14.17 1.87
N PRO A 84 -17.92 15.40 2.40
CA PRO A 84 -16.83 16.36 2.12
C PRO A 84 -15.42 15.90 2.52
N ALA A 85 -15.30 14.87 3.37
CA ALA A 85 -14.02 14.30 3.82
C ALA A 85 -14.17 12.82 4.20
N SER A 86 -15.09 12.11 3.56
CA SER A 86 -15.34 10.70 3.87
C SER A 86 -15.96 9.92 2.73
N LEU A 87 -15.61 8.63 2.66
CA LEU A 87 -16.30 7.60 1.88
C LEU A 87 -17.05 6.69 2.84
N PHE A 88 -18.27 6.31 2.49
CA PHE A 88 -19.02 5.28 3.18
C PHE A 88 -19.23 4.10 2.26
N THR A 89 -19.09 2.89 2.80
CA THR A 89 -19.31 1.64 2.09
C THR A 89 -20.06 0.65 2.98
N LYS A 90 -20.95 -0.13 2.37
CA LYS A 90 -21.64 -1.28 2.96
C LYS A 90 -21.00 -2.61 2.58
N ASP A 91 -19.94 -2.59 1.75
CA ASP A 91 -19.20 -3.81 1.43
C ASP A 91 -18.57 -4.37 2.72
N SER A 92 -18.70 -5.68 2.93
CA SER A 92 -18.17 -6.33 4.11
C SER A 92 -16.64 -6.36 4.07
N LEU A 93 -16.02 -5.36 4.67
CA LEU A 93 -14.57 -5.25 4.80
C LEU A 93 -14.15 -5.69 6.21
N GLU A 94 -14.32 -6.98 6.50
CA GLU A 94 -14.14 -7.53 7.87
C GLU A 94 -12.81 -7.13 8.52
N LYS A 95 -11.72 -7.05 7.75
CA LYS A 95 -10.43 -6.58 8.28
C LYS A 95 -10.43 -5.09 8.61
N LEU A 96 -11.08 -4.25 7.81
CA LEU A 96 -11.26 -2.83 8.15
C LEU A 96 -12.19 -2.69 9.34
N PHE A 97 -13.25 -3.47 9.44
CA PHE A 97 -14.15 -3.41 10.58
C PHE A 97 -13.44 -3.78 11.89
N ASN A 98 -12.76 -4.94 11.90
CA ASN A 98 -12.12 -5.49 13.11
C ASN A 98 -10.76 -4.86 13.43
N CYS A 99 -10.04 -4.35 12.43
CA CYS A 99 -8.69 -3.82 12.55
C CYS A 99 -8.55 -2.45 11.87
N HIS A 100 -9.59 -1.60 11.96
CA HIS A 100 -9.68 -0.31 11.26
C HIS A 100 -8.42 0.54 11.36
N ARG A 101 -7.82 0.64 12.55
CA ARG A 101 -6.59 1.43 12.76
C ARG A 101 -5.38 0.97 11.94
N LEU A 102 -5.36 -0.29 11.48
CA LEU A 102 -4.27 -0.74 10.61
C LEU A 102 -4.26 -0.03 9.25
N TYR A 103 -5.37 0.62 8.87
CA TYR A 103 -5.52 1.32 7.60
C TYR A 103 -5.32 2.84 7.70
N ASP A 104 -5.17 3.37 8.92
CA ASP A 104 -4.89 4.79 9.13
C ASP A 104 -3.53 5.14 8.49
N GLY A 105 -3.49 6.28 7.79
CA GLY A 105 -2.33 6.76 7.03
C GLY A 105 -2.09 6.05 5.68
N LYS A 106 -2.80 4.95 5.39
CA LYS A 106 -2.76 4.32 4.06
C LYS A 106 -3.49 5.17 3.02
N ARG A 107 -3.43 4.76 1.76
CA ARG A 107 -4.10 5.46 0.66
C ARG A 107 -5.27 4.66 0.12
N VAL A 108 -6.37 5.37 -0.12
CA VAL A 108 -7.47 4.90 -0.96
C VAL A 108 -7.29 5.44 -2.37
N TYR A 109 -7.45 4.58 -3.36
CA TYR A 109 -7.32 4.85 -4.78
C TYR A 109 -8.63 4.61 -5.51
N THR A 110 -8.84 5.35 -6.60
CA THR A 110 -9.82 4.98 -7.62
C THR A 110 -9.44 3.64 -8.26
N ALA A 111 -10.40 2.92 -8.84
CA ALA A 111 -10.16 1.59 -9.41
C ALA A 111 -9.11 1.55 -10.53
N ASP A 112 -8.89 2.67 -11.22
CA ASP A 112 -7.88 2.87 -12.27
C ASP A 112 -6.53 3.38 -11.73
N PHE A 113 -6.42 3.57 -10.42
CA PHE A 113 -5.27 4.14 -9.72
C PHE A 113 -4.88 5.57 -10.15
N ALA A 114 -5.76 6.30 -10.85
CA ALA A 114 -5.48 7.65 -11.32
C ALA A 114 -5.51 8.69 -10.19
N HIS A 115 -6.36 8.50 -9.19
CA HIS A 115 -6.50 9.41 -8.05
C HIS A 115 -6.35 8.67 -6.73
N SER A 116 -5.76 9.35 -5.74
CA SER A 116 -5.68 8.82 -4.39
C SER A 116 -5.85 9.89 -3.33
N LEU A 117 -6.34 9.45 -2.16
CA LEU A 117 -6.42 10.25 -0.96
C LEU A 117 -5.79 9.47 0.19
N ARG A 118 -5.16 10.19 1.12
CA ARG A 118 -4.69 9.58 2.37
C ARG A 118 -5.86 9.39 3.31
N LEU A 119 -5.93 8.22 3.92
CA LEU A 119 -6.87 7.89 4.97
C LEU A 119 -6.37 8.50 6.27
N ARG A 120 -7.16 9.40 6.84
CA ARG A 120 -6.93 9.93 8.18
C ARG A 120 -7.31 8.90 9.22
N GLU A 121 -8.47 8.27 9.04
CA GLU A 121 -9.03 7.33 10.00
C GLU A 121 -10.06 6.43 9.32
N VAL A 122 -10.06 5.14 9.67
CA VAL A 122 -11.15 4.23 9.32
C VAL A 122 -12.03 4.00 10.55
N ARG A 123 -13.36 4.07 10.39
CA ARG A 123 -14.32 3.81 11.47
C ARG A 123 -15.37 2.78 11.06
N PRO A 124 -15.71 1.82 11.93
CA PRO A 124 -16.93 1.03 11.74
C PRO A 124 -18.14 1.97 11.82
N ALA A 125 -19.12 1.78 10.92
CA ALA A 125 -20.37 2.51 10.98
C ALA A 125 -21.37 1.81 11.90
N TYR A 126 -22.22 2.60 12.57
CA TYR A 126 -23.02 2.16 13.71
C TYR A 126 -24.20 1.23 13.36
N TYR A 127 -24.62 1.13 12.11
CA TYR A 127 -25.94 0.59 11.76
C TYR A 127 -25.95 -0.90 11.35
N ALA A 128 -24.83 -1.48 10.90
CA ALA A 128 -24.71 -2.91 10.58
C ALA A 128 -23.26 -3.42 10.67
N VAL A 129 -23.09 -4.72 10.92
CA VAL A 129 -21.78 -5.38 10.83
C VAL A 129 -21.30 -5.33 9.37
N GLY A 130 -20.15 -4.72 9.13
CA GLY A 130 -19.54 -4.62 7.79
C GLY A 130 -19.54 -3.20 7.22
N ASP A 131 -20.38 -2.30 7.73
CA ASP A 131 -20.40 -0.90 7.27
C ASP A 131 -19.14 -0.17 7.75
N VAL A 132 -18.50 0.57 6.83
CA VAL A 132 -17.25 1.29 7.13
C VAL A 132 -17.31 2.71 6.57
N THR A 133 -16.83 3.66 7.38
CA THR A 133 -16.54 5.04 6.95
C THR A 133 -15.03 5.23 6.87
N LEU A 134 -14.54 5.62 5.70
CA LEU A 134 -13.15 6.00 5.44
C LEU A 134 -13.04 7.52 5.49
N HIS A 135 -12.40 8.09 6.50
CA HIS A 135 -12.13 9.52 6.57
C HIS A 135 -10.85 9.87 5.82
N THR A 136 -10.89 10.91 4.99
CA THR A 136 -9.80 11.29 4.09
C THR A 136 -9.18 12.65 4.46
N GLU A 137 -7.91 12.86 4.12
CA GLU A 137 -7.22 14.17 4.27
C GLU A 137 -7.59 15.18 3.17
N GLY A 138 -8.38 14.78 2.16
CA GLY A 138 -8.91 15.65 1.10
C GLY A 138 -10.37 15.34 0.75
N ASP A 139 -10.98 16.13 -0.13
CA ASP A 139 -12.38 15.97 -0.54
C ASP A 139 -12.53 14.86 -1.59
N PRO A 140 -13.21 13.74 -1.28
CA PRO A 140 -13.35 12.63 -2.21
C PRO A 140 -14.39 12.84 -3.30
N ARG A 141 -15.26 13.86 -3.20
CA ARG A 141 -16.48 13.97 -4.03
C ARG A 141 -16.22 14.09 -5.53
N GLU A 142 -15.06 14.61 -5.93
CA GLU A 142 -14.70 14.77 -7.34
C GLU A 142 -14.31 13.43 -8.00
N HIS A 143 -13.64 12.55 -7.25
CA HIS A 143 -12.98 11.37 -7.82
C HIS A 143 -13.60 10.03 -7.36
N PHE A 144 -14.42 10.05 -6.32
CA PHE A 144 -15.04 8.87 -5.72
C PHE A 144 -16.57 9.02 -5.65
N PRO A 145 -17.26 9.11 -6.81
CA PRO A 145 -18.72 9.21 -6.81
C PRO A 145 -19.39 7.94 -6.27
N PRO A 146 -20.62 8.02 -5.74
CA PRO A 146 -21.39 6.84 -5.38
C PRO A 146 -21.48 5.82 -6.52
N GLY A 147 -21.37 4.53 -6.20
CA GLY A 147 -21.31 3.41 -7.14
C GLY A 147 -19.92 3.15 -7.73
N SER A 148 -18.93 4.02 -7.50
CA SER A 148 -17.55 3.77 -7.96
C SER A 148 -16.83 2.75 -7.07
N ARG A 149 -15.94 1.96 -7.66
CA ARG A 149 -15.03 1.08 -6.93
C ARG A 149 -13.82 1.88 -6.42
N PHE A 150 -13.41 1.59 -5.19
CA PHE A 150 -12.16 2.05 -4.61
C PHE A 150 -11.28 0.86 -4.19
N VAL A 151 -9.99 1.13 -4.03
CA VAL A 151 -9.00 0.15 -3.55
C VAL A 151 -8.13 0.80 -2.49
N ILE A 152 -7.82 0.10 -1.40
CA ILE A 152 -6.85 0.50 -0.39
C ILE A 152 -5.59 -0.32 -0.58
N VAL A 153 -4.46 0.37 -0.72
CA VAL A 153 -3.16 -0.23 -0.97
C VAL A 153 -2.18 0.06 0.16
N GLU A 154 -1.24 -0.86 0.35
CA GLU A 154 -0.18 -0.73 1.36
C GLU A 154 1.15 -0.27 0.77
N VAL A 155 1.29 -0.24 -0.55
CA VAL A 155 2.51 0.22 -1.22
C VAL A 155 2.10 1.21 -2.29
N TYR A 156 2.77 2.36 -2.33
CA TYR A 156 2.48 3.43 -3.27
C TYR A 156 3.76 4.24 -3.56
N PRO A 157 3.78 5.04 -4.66
CA PRO A 157 4.89 5.94 -4.93
C PRO A 157 5.10 6.95 -3.79
N GLY A 158 6.31 6.96 -3.21
CA GLY A 158 6.69 7.76 -2.05
C GLY A 158 6.93 6.95 -0.78
N CYS A 159 6.50 5.68 -0.72
CA CYS A 159 6.84 4.81 0.41
C CYS A 159 8.36 4.64 0.54
N GLY A 160 8.85 4.63 1.78
CA GLY A 160 10.18 4.12 2.07
C GLY A 160 10.22 2.61 1.92
N PHE A 161 11.39 2.08 1.58
CA PHE A 161 11.65 0.64 1.66
C PHE A 161 12.99 0.35 2.34
N GLU A 162 13.05 -0.80 3.00
CA GLU A 162 14.23 -1.32 3.68
C GLU A 162 14.38 -2.82 3.40
N ILE A 163 15.60 -3.25 3.15
CA ILE A 163 15.99 -4.67 3.04
C ILE A 163 17.08 -4.89 4.08
N ASP A 164 16.77 -5.68 5.10
CA ASP A 164 17.72 -5.99 6.16
C ASP A 164 18.79 -6.96 5.69
N ARG A 165 20.01 -6.78 6.22
CA ARG A 165 21.09 -7.77 6.04
C ARG A 165 20.73 -8.98 6.90
N ILE A 166 20.21 -10.02 6.28
CA ILE A 166 20.24 -11.35 6.90
C ILE A 166 21.64 -11.90 6.61
N GLY A 167 22.52 -11.85 7.61
CA GLY A 167 23.83 -12.51 7.52
C GLY A 167 23.64 -14.04 7.42
N PRO A 168 24.65 -14.78 6.91
CA PRO A 168 24.60 -16.24 6.88
C PRO A 168 24.75 -16.93 8.25
N ASP A 169 24.68 -16.19 9.37
CA ASP A 169 24.87 -16.74 10.71
C ASP A 169 23.69 -16.34 11.63
N ASP A 170 22.68 -17.21 11.68
CA ASP A 170 21.86 -17.54 12.86
C ASP A 170 21.49 -19.03 12.80
#